data_AF-A0A117Q4Y8-F1
#
_entry.id   AF-A0A117Q4Y8-F1
#
_cell.length_a   1.000
_cell.length_b   1.000
_cell.length_c   1.000
_cell.angle_alpha   90.00
_cell.angle_beta   90.00
_cell.angle_gamma   90.00
#
_symmetry.space_group_name_H-M   'P 1'
#
loop_
_entity.id
_entity.type
_entity.pdbx_description
1 polymer ?
#
loop_
_entity_poly.entity_id
_entity_poly.type
_entity_poly.pdbx_seq_one_letter_code
_entity_poly.pdbx_strand_id
1 'polypeptide(L)'
;MRPYTPPRELIPLWRDEFDAAHSEGGLFQLTMHPHIIGHRSRIVVLEELLDHISARGDVWYATHAQVARYVWQKASGNGTIP
;
A
#
# COMPACT_ATOMS: atom_id res chain seq x y z
N MET A 1 -11.47 -17.37 13.54
CA MET A 1 -10.14 -17.03 14.09
C MET A 1 -10.01 -15.50 14.06
N ARG A 2 -9.85 -14.81 15.19
CA ARG A 2 -9.51 -13.37 15.15
C ARG A 2 -8.02 -13.24 14.84
N PRO A 3 -7.59 -12.34 13.94
CA PRO A 3 -6.17 -12.04 13.76
C PRO A 3 -5.57 -11.60 15.09
N TYR A 4 -4.43 -12.20 15.45
CA TYR A 4 -3.81 -12.08 16.76
C TYR A 4 -3.24 -10.68 17.04
N THR A 5 -2.87 -9.92 16.02
CA THR A 5 -2.28 -8.58 16.19
C THR A 5 -3.33 -7.53 16.59
N PRO A 6 -3.13 -6.81 17.69
CA PRO A 6 -3.94 -5.66 18.07
C PRO A 6 -3.95 -4.62 16.94
N PRO A 7 -5.12 -4.02 16.62
CA PRO A 7 -5.20 -3.07 15.49
C PRO A 7 -4.20 -1.91 15.59
N ARG A 8 -3.93 -1.41 16.79
CA ARG A 8 -3.00 -0.28 17.00
C ARG A 8 -1.53 -0.64 16.78
N GLU A 9 -1.17 -1.92 16.91
CA GLU A 9 0.19 -2.38 16.65
C GLU A 9 0.45 -2.60 15.14
N LEU A 10 -0.58 -2.56 14.29
CA LEU A 10 -0.42 -2.70 12.84
C LEU A 10 0.07 -1.41 12.18
N ILE A 11 -0.27 -0.23 12.73
CA ILE A 11 0.11 1.06 12.13
C ILE A 11 1.63 1.20 11.99
N PRO A 12 2.45 1.03 13.04
CA PRO A 12 3.88 1.24 12.92
C PRO A 12 4.51 0.32 11.87
N LEU A 13 4.13 -0.96 11.89
CA LEU A 13 4.61 -1.94 10.91
C LEU A 13 4.29 -1.54 9.48
N TRP A 14 3.03 -1.17 9.19
CA TRP A 14 2.65 -0.78 7.83
C TRP A 14 3.31 0.51 7.36
N ARG A 15 3.56 1.46 8.29
CA ARG A 15 4.29 2.68 7.97
C ARG A 15 5.75 2.39 7.66
N ASP A 16 6.41 1.55 8.46
CA ASP A 16 7.82 1.19 8.23
C ASP A 16 8.00 0.46 6.89
N GLU A 17 7.11 -0.49 6.58
CA GLU A 17 7.10 -1.21 5.29
C GLU A 17 6.87 -0.26 4.11
N PHE A 18 5.93 0.68 4.24
CA PHE A 18 5.69 1.69 3.22
C PHE A 18 6.89 2.64 3.05
N ASP A 19 7.43 3.16 4.15
CA ASP A 19 8.53 4.13 4.14
C ASP A 19 9.81 3.51 3.55
N ALA A 20 10.10 2.24 3.86
CA ALA A 20 11.18 1.50 3.24
C ALA A 20 10.96 1.36 1.72
N ALA A 21 9.79 0.87 1.29
CA ALA A 21 9.47 0.73 -0.12
C ALA A 21 9.50 2.07 -0.88
N HIS A 22 9.04 3.16 -0.25
CA HIS A 22 9.09 4.51 -0.81
C HIS A 22 10.54 4.98 -1.00
N SER A 23 11.39 4.79 0.02
CA SER A 23 12.81 5.18 -0.04
C SER A 23 13.59 4.45 -1.13
N GLU A 24 13.19 3.23 -1.47
CA GLU A 24 13.78 2.41 -2.53
C GLU A 24 13.19 2.74 -3.92
N GLY A 25 12.18 3.61 -4.02
CA GLY A 25 11.43 3.86 -5.26
C GLY A 25 10.65 2.61 -5.72
N GLY A 26 10.25 1.77 -4.78
CA GLY A 26 9.65 0.45 -4.99
C GLY A 26 8.13 0.42 -4.95
N LEU A 27 7.59 -0.76 -4.66
CA LEU A 27 6.16 -1.05 -4.61
C LEU A 27 5.77 -1.50 -3.20
N PHE A 28 4.85 -0.78 -2.57
CA PHE A 28 4.17 -1.22 -1.36
C PHE A 28 2.86 -1.93 -1.72
N GLN A 29 2.71 -3.20 -1.33
CA GLN A 29 1.50 -4.00 -1.57
C GLN A 29 0.87 -4.45 -0.26
N LEU A 30 -0.33 -3.93 0.03
CA LEU A 30 -1.10 -4.32 1.21
C LEU A 30 -2.23 -5.30 0.84
N THR A 31 -2.13 -6.55 1.31
CA THR A 31 -3.20 -7.54 1.15
C THR A 31 -4.27 -7.35 2.22
N MET A 32 -5.53 -7.20 1.80
CA MET A 32 -6.67 -7.00 2.68
C MET A 32 -7.73 -8.08 2.51
N HIS A 33 -8.37 -8.46 3.62
CA HIS A 33 -9.52 -9.37 3.63
C HIS A 33 -10.74 -8.61 4.18
N PRO A 34 -11.89 -8.55 3.48
CA PRO A 34 -13.03 -7.73 3.88
C PRO A 34 -13.53 -8.02 5.30
N HIS A 35 -13.59 -9.30 5.67
CA HIS A 35 -14.04 -9.76 7.00
C HIS A 35 -13.02 -9.46 8.12
N ILE A 36 -11.80 -9.02 7.79
CA ILE A 36 -10.78 -8.62 8.75
C ILE A 36 -10.66 -7.10 8.83
N ILE A 37 -10.38 -6.44 7.70
CA ILE A 37 -10.09 -4.99 7.67
C ILE A 37 -11.36 -4.16 7.92
N GLY A 38 -12.54 -4.68 7.59
CA GLY A 38 -13.82 -3.99 7.74
C GLY A 38 -14.33 -3.85 9.18
N HIS A 39 -13.65 -4.44 10.17
CA HIS A 39 -13.96 -4.19 11.58
C HIS A 39 -13.67 -2.72 11.94
N ARG A 40 -14.57 -2.06 12.68
CA ARG A 40 -14.45 -0.63 13.05
C ARG A 40 -13.10 -0.26 13.70
N SER A 41 -12.49 -1.17 14.47
CA SER A 41 -11.19 -0.92 15.08
C SER A 41 -10.01 -0.97 14.11
N ARG A 42 -10.20 -1.56 12.92
CA ARG A 42 -9.19 -1.72 11.87
C ARG A 42 -9.40 -0.78 10.70
N ILE A 43 -10.62 -0.32 10.44
CA ILE A 43 -10.87 0.68 9.40
C ILE A 43 -10.17 2.01 9.73
N VAL A 44 -10.20 2.44 11.00
CA VAL A 44 -9.48 3.64 11.46
C VAL A 44 -7.97 3.52 11.27
N VAL A 45 -7.43 2.31 11.42
CA VAL A 45 -6.01 2.00 11.17
C VAL A 45 -5.71 2.11 9.67
N LEU A 46 -6.60 1.64 8.81
CA LEU A 46 -6.42 1.80 7.36
C LEU A 46 -6.45 3.29 6.95
N GLU A 47 -7.38 4.07 7.50
CA GLU A 47 -7.46 5.53 7.27
C GLU A 47 -6.16 6.24 7.67
N GLU A 48 -5.64 5.98 8.88
CA GLU A 48 -4.38 6.55 9.37
C GLU A 48 -3.15 6.17 8.53
N LEU A 49 -3.17 5.01 7.87
CA LEU A 49 -2.13 4.62 6.92
C LEU A 49 -2.28 5.38 5.60
N LEU A 50 -3.50 5.48 5.07
CA LEU A 50 -3.76 6.19 3.81
C LEU A 50 -3.40 7.68 3.91
N ASP A 51 -3.66 8.31 5.06
CA ASP A 51 -3.24 9.69 5.33
C ASP A 51 -1.71 9.84 5.30
N HIS A 52 -0.98 8.90 5.93
CA HIS A 52 0.49 8.88 5.94
C HIS A 52 1.07 8.73 4.53
N ILE A 53 0.53 7.81 3.73
CA ILE A 53 0.94 7.59 2.33
C ILE A 53 0.65 8.84 1.49
N SER A 54 -0.55 9.40 1.62
CA SER A 54 -0.99 10.57 0.84
C SER A 54 -0.12 11.80 1.14
N ALA A 55 0.38 11.94 2.37
CA ALA A 55 1.24 13.04 2.77
C ALA A 55 2.61 13.06 2.06
N ARG A 56 3.05 11.95 1.42
CA ARG A 56 4.28 11.94 0.62
C ARG A 56 4.13 12.72 -0.69
N GLY A 57 2.93 12.73 -1.29
CA GLY A 57 2.59 13.53 -2.46
C GLY A 57 3.09 12.99 -3.82
N ASP A 58 4.01 12.03 -3.83
CA ASP A 58 4.62 11.45 -5.03
C ASP A 58 4.28 9.95 -5.22
N VAL A 59 3.18 9.49 -4.62
CA VAL A 59 2.76 8.08 -4.65
C VAL A 59 1.76 7.80 -5.77
N TRP A 60 2.02 6.75 -6.54
CA TRP A 60 1.06 6.22 -7.52
C TRP A 60 0.16 5.14 -6.92
N TYR A 61 -1.13 5.46 -6.74
CA TYR A 61 -2.15 4.47 -6.40
C TYR A 61 -2.55 3.67 -7.64
N ALA A 62 -2.20 2.38 -7.66
CA ALA A 62 -2.34 1.53 -8.82
C ALA A 62 -3.05 0.21 -8.52
N THR A 63 -3.76 -0.29 -9.51
CA THR A 63 -4.22 -1.68 -9.57
C THR A 63 -3.08 -2.60 -10.04
N HIS A 64 -3.14 -3.89 -9.70
CA HIS A 64 -2.21 -4.89 -10.22
C HIS A 64 -2.11 -4.88 -11.76
N ALA A 65 -3.22 -4.66 -12.46
CA ALA A 65 -3.25 -4.59 -13.92
C ALA A 65 -2.46 -3.39 -14.46
N GLN A 66 -2.54 -2.23 -13.80
CA GLN A 66 -1.76 -1.05 -14.17
C GLN A 66 -0.27 -1.27 -13.94
N VAL A 67 0.12 -1.85 -12.79
CA VAL A 67 1.52 -2.16 -12.48
C VAL A 67 2.10 -3.16 -13.49
N ALA A 68 1.37 -4.24 -13.79
CA ALA A 68 1.77 -5.23 -14.78
C ALA A 68 1.98 -4.59 -16.17
N ARG A 69 1.05 -3.72 -16.60
CA ARG A 69 1.17 -2.98 -17.86
C ARG A 69 2.39 -2.06 -17.87
N TYR A 70 2.64 -1.33 -16.79
CA TYR A 70 3.79 -0.44 -16.66
C TYR A 70 5.11 -1.20 -16.84
N VAL A 71 5.27 -2.32 -16.12
CA VAL A 71 6.49 -3.14 -16.21
C VAL A 71 6.64 -3.73 -17.62
N TRP A 72 5.55 -4.22 -18.23
CA TRP A 72 5.57 -4.72 -19.61
C TRP A 72 6.01 -3.65 -20.62
N GLN A 73 5.46 -2.44 -20.53
CA GLN A 73 5.81 -1.32 -21.42
C GLN A 73 7.27 -0.88 -21.22
N LYS A 74 7.72 -0.80 -19.97
CA LYS A 74 9.10 -0.44 -19.62
C LYS A 74 10.09 -1.47 -20.15
N ALA A 75 9.80 -2.76 -20.00
CA ALA A 75 10.63 -3.84 -20.55
C ALA A 75 10.62 -3.87 -22.08
N SER A 76 9.51 -3.47 -22.71
CA SER A 76 9.35 -3.43 -24.16
C SER A 76 9.87 -2.13 -24.83
N GLY A 77 10.40 -1.17 -24.05
CA GLY A 77 10.96 0.09 -24.55
C GLY A 77 9.94 1.19 -24.92
N ASN A 78 8.67 1.05 -24.53
CA ASN A 78 7.56 1.94 -24.91
C ASN A 78 7.02 2.82 -23.76
N GLY A 79 7.78 3.05 -22.68
CA GLY A 79 7.25 3.62 -21.44
C GLY A 79 7.33 5.15 -21.31
N THR A 80 6.20 5.84 -21.34
CA THR A 80 5.98 7.15 -20.66
C THR A 80 5.34 6.92 -19.29
N ILE A 81 5.85 7.60 -18.26
CA ILE A 81 5.31 7.60 -16.89
C ILE A 81 4.06 8.51 -16.85
N PRO A 82 2.93 8.11 -16.23
CA PRO A 82 1.81 9.02 -15.92
C PRO A 82 2.10 9.92 -14.72
#